data_AF-A0A0G4MRN4-F1
#
_entry.id   AF-A0A0G4MRN4-F1
#
_cell.length_a   1.000
_cell.length_b   1.000
_cell.length_c   1.000
_cell.angle_alpha   90.00
_cell.angle_beta   90.00
_cell.angle_gamma   90.00
#
_symmetry.space_group_name_H-M   'P 1'
#
loop_
_entity.id
_entity.type
_entity.pdbx_description
1 polymer ?
#
loop_
_entity_poly.entity_id
_entity_poly.type
_entity_poly.pdbx_seq_one_letter_code
_entity_poly.pdbx_strand_id
1 'polypeptide(L)'
;MSDEEVAVVPAQGDDAQDATETALMTTNTEVAAPAERKVKKIIRKKRRPARPQVDPSFITSEPPPQTGTIFNIWYNKWSGGDREDKYLSKTHAKGRCNVAKDTGYTRADKVVGSFFCLFFARGICPKGQDCEYLHRLPGIHDIFNPNVDCFGRDKHSDYRDDMGGVGSFMRTNRTVYVGRIHVSDDIEEVVARHFAEWGQIERTRVLNTRGVAFVTYSNEANAQFAKEAMAHQSLDHDEVLNLRWATADPNPMAQAREARRIEEQAAEAVRRALPAEFVAEIEGKDPESRKRRKIESSYGLEGYEAPDEVHFARGANAVNPVGRQGYELEQQQQALLLENNGAVQEQQQLALPAPEQQRAGGIFSGSTLAALNSARISVAAQKPKAAAAAGPLVGYDSDSDE
;
A
#
# COMPACT_ATOMS: atom_id res chain seq x y z
N MET A 1 -9.99 37.13 -25.49
CA MET A 1 -10.77 37.77 -24.41
C MET A 1 -11.64 36.68 -23.81
N SER A 2 -11.52 36.27 -22.55
CA SER A 2 -10.51 36.54 -21.52
C SER A 2 -10.68 35.43 -20.43
N ASP A 3 -9.74 35.06 -19.56
CA ASP A 3 -8.34 35.44 -19.31
C ASP A 3 -7.46 34.18 -19.12
N GLU A 4 -6.21 34.31 -18.66
CA GLU A 4 -5.31 33.18 -18.37
C GLU A 4 -4.52 33.43 -17.07
N GLU A 5 -4.82 32.66 -16.02
CA GLU A 5 -4.22 32.80 -14.69
C GLU A 5 -2.88 32.02 -14.61
N VAL A 6 -1.78 32.74 -14.33
CA VAL A 6 -0.41 32.18 -14.36
C VAL A 6 0.11 31.97 -12.94
N ALA A 7 0.13 30.71 -12.49
CA ALA A 7 0.80 30.33 -11.25
C ALA A 7 2.31 30.12 -11.45
N VAL A 8 3.13 30.70 -10.57
CA VAL A 8 4.60 30.60 -10.58
C VAL A 8 5.07 29.84 -9.34
N VAL A 9 5.88 28.80 -9.54
CA VAL A 9 6.57 28.07 -8.47
C VAL A 9 8.04 27.89 -8.87
N PRO A 10 9.02 28.23 -8.01
CA PRO A 10 10.44 28.04 -8.33
C PRO A 10 10.87 26.60 -8.06
N ALA A 11 11.61 26.00 -9.00
CA ALA A 11 12.29 24.73 -8.80
C ALA A 11 13.78 24.97 -8.54
N GLN A 12 14.30 24.36 -7.48
CA GLN A 12 15.74 24.18 -7.27
C GLN A 12 16.23 23.08 -8.23
N GLY A 13 17.44 23.23 -8.77
CA GLY A 13 18.02 22.25 -9.67
C GLY A 13 19.33 21.72 -9.12
N ASP A 14 19.35 20.42 -8.82
CA ASP A 14 20.57 19.63 -8.72
C ASP A 14 20.77 18.91 -10.07
N ASP A 15 21.86 19.22 -10.75
CA ASP A 15 22.36 18.45 -11.90
C ASP A 15 23.88 18.26 -11.69
N ALA A 16 24.32 17.01 -11.55
CA ALA A 16 25.70 16.66 -11.28
C ALA A 16 26.12 15.44 -12.10
N GLN A 17 26.96 15.68 -13.13
CA GLN A 17 27.81 14.77 -13.90
C GLN A 17 28.31 15.57 -15.13
N ASP A 18 29.51 15.44 -15.66
CA ASP A 18 30.83 15.01 -15.14
C ASP A 18 31.87 15.54 -16.17
N ALA A 19 33.15 15.60 -15.80
CA ALA A 19 34.36 15.75 -16.64
C ALA A 19 35.37 16.75 -16.09
N THR A 20 36.50 16.21 -15.65
CA THR A 20 37.75 16.90 -15.32
C THR A 20 38.45 17.46 -16.56
N GLU A 21 38.97 18.69 -16.50
CA GLU A 21 40.29 19.01 -17.06
C GLU A 21 40.84 20.34 -16.50
N THR A 22 42.17 20.41 -16.33
CA THR A 22 42.86 21.47 -15.58
C THR A 22 43.63 22.43 -16.49
N ALA A 23 43.39 23.75 -16.40
CA ALA A 23 44.30 24.77 -16.94
C ALA A 23 44.23 26.12 -16.20
N LEU A 24 45.37 26.81 -16.17
CA LEU A 24 45.76 28.00 -15.38
C LEU A 24 44.77 29.20 -15.34
N MET A 25 44.88 29.96 -14.24
CA MET A 25 44.32 31.31 -14.11
C MET A 25 45.12 32.35 -14.92
N THR A 26 44.41 33.31 -15.52
CA THR A 26 44.92 34.66 -15.79
C THR A 26 43.87 35.69 -15.39
N THR A 27 44.25 36.66 -14.56
CA THR A 27 43.39 37.74 -14.06
C THR A 27 43.12 38.79 -15.13
N ASN A 28 41.85 39.15 -15.35
CA ASN A 28 41.46 40.46 -15.89
C ASN A 28 40.10 40.88 -15.33
N THR A 29 39.98 42.16 -14.99
CA THR A 29 38.86 42.74 -14.25
C THR A 29 37.97 43.54 -15.20
N GLU A 30 36.87 42.96 -15.67
CA GLU A 30 35.81 43.71 -16.37
C GLU A 30 34.44 43.34 -15.80
N VAL A 31 33.65 44.36 -15.46
CA VAL A 31 32.35 44.19 -14.78
C VAL A 31 31.26 43.94 -15.81
N ALA A 32 30.95 42.67 -16.06
CA ALA A 32 29.85 42.27 -16.95
C ALA A 32 28.48 42.46 -16.27
N ALA A 33 27.55 43.10 -16.98
CA ALA A 33 26.17 43.29 -16.54
C ALA A 33 25.41 41.95 -16.37
N PRO A 34 24.41 41.86 -15.47
CA PRO A 34 23.75 40.60 -15.16
C PRO A 34 22.93 40.08 -16.35
N ALA A 35 23.26 38.87 -16.82
CA ALA A 35 22.56 38.23 -17.92
C ALA A 35 21.11 37.88 -17.55
N GLU A 36 20.16 38.32 -18.39
CA GLU A 36 18.74 38.03 -18.22
C GLU A 36 18.46 36.52 -18.26
N ARG A 37 17.91 35.98 -17.17
CA ARG A 37 17.50 34.58 -17.08
C ARG A 37 16.31 34.33 -18.00
N LYS A 38 16.57 33.79 -19.20
CA LYS A 38 15.55 33.39 -20.18
C LYS A 38 14.66 32.28 -19.62
N VAL A 39 13.51 32.65 -19.05
CA VAL A 39 12.46 31.72 -18.62
C VAL A 39 11.93 30.97 -19.85
N LYS A 40 12.36 29.71 -20.02
CA LYS A 40 11.81 28.81 -21.03
C LYS A 40 10.35 28.52 -20.65
N LYS A 41 9.39 29.12 -21.37
CA LYS A 41 7.96 28.81 -21.20
C LYS A 41 7.76 27.31 -21.41
N ILE A 42 7.37 26.60 -20.36
CA ILE A 42 6.96 25.20 -20.46
C ILE A 42 5.59 25.19 -21.14
N ILE A 43 5.60 25.09 -22.47
CA ILE A 43 4.38 24.92 -23.26
C ILE A 43 3.80 23.56 -22.89
N ARG A 44 2.79 23.55 -22.01
CA ARG A 44 1.99 22.36 -21.70
C ARG A 44 1.37 21.85 -23.01
N LYS A 45 2.00 20.83 -23.60
CA LYS A 45 1.58 20.20 -24.85
C LYS A 45 0.13 19.73 -24.67
N LYS A 46 -0.80 20.35 -25.40
CA LYS A 46 -2.24 20.05 -25.28
C LYS A 46 -2.43 18.54 -25.42
N ARG A 47 -3.10 17.90 -24.45
CA ARG A 47 -3.35 16.45 -24.49
C ARG A 47 -4.08 16.13 -25.79
N ARG A 48 -3.53 15.19 -26.57
CA ARG A 48 -4.17 14.71 -27.81
C ARG A 48 -5.59 14.19 -27.50
N PRO A 49 -6.55 14.28 -28.42
CA PRO A 49 -7.84 13.61 -28.26
C PRO A 49 -7.66 12.09 -28.15
N ALA A 50 -8.56 11.42 -27.43
CA ALA A 50 -8.55 9.97 -27.35
C ALA A 50 -8.97 9.33 -28.69
N ARG A 51 -8.26 8.29 -29.10
CA ARG A 51 -8.52 7.60 -30.38
C ARG A 51 -9.74 6.67 -30.24
N PRO A 52 -10.67 6.64 -31.21
CA PRO A 52 -11.60 5.53 -31.37
C PRO A 52 -10.81 4.24 -31.62
N GLN A 53 -10.96 3.24 -30.76
CA GLN A 53 -10.14 2.02 -30.84
C GLN A 53 -10.62 1.10 -31.97
N VAL A 54 -11.94 1.06 -32.17
CA VAL A 54 -12.63 0.13 -33.05
C VAL A 54 -13.88 0.82 -33.63
N ASP A 55 -14.25 0.49 -34.86
CA ASP A 55 -15.48 0.98 -35.48
C ASP A 55 -16.74 0.42 -34.77
N PRO A 56 -17.85 1.18 -34.70
CA PRO A 56 -19.06 0.77 -33.98
C PRO A 56 -19.70 -0.51 -34.55
N SER A 57 -19.44 -0.85 -35.82
CA SER A 57 -19.91 -2.07 -36.49
C SER A 57 -19.25 -3.36 -36.00
N PHE A 58 -18.09 -3.28 -35.34
CA PHE A 58 -17.38 -4.45 -34.78
C PHE A 58 -18.07 -5.04 -33.55
N ILE A 59 -18.92 -4.25 -32.87
CA ILE A 59 -19.73 -4.72 -31.74
C ILE A 59 -20.97 -5.42 -32.30
N THR A 60 -20.73 -6.57 -32.94
CA THR A 60 -21.78 -7.50 -33.36
C THR A 60 -22.41 -8.16 -32.15
N SER A 61 -23.74 -8.09 -32.04
CA SER A 61 -24.52 -8.85 -31.06
C SER A 61 -24.67 -10.30 -31.50
N GLU A 62 -23.55 -11.01 -31.64
CA GLU A 62 -23.52 -12.45 -31.85
C GLU A 62 -24.16 -13.16 -30.64
N PRO A 63 -25.14 -14.07 -30.85
CA PRO A 63 -25.67 -14.87 -29.76
C PRO A 63 -24.56 -15.76 -29.19
N PRO A 64 -24.58 -16.03 -27.87
CA PRO A 64 -23.52 -16.82 -27.23
C PRO A 64 -23.47 -18.24 -27.83
N PRO A 65 -22.26 -18.83 -27.98
CA PRO A 65 -22.08 -20.13 -28.61
C PRO A 65 -22.95 -21.19 -27.93
N GLN A 66 -23.53 -22.08 -28.74
CA GLN A 66 -24.43 -23.11 -28.27
C GLN A 66 -23.70 -24.09 -27.37
N THR A 67 -23.89 -23.91 -26.07
CA THR A 67 -23.24 -24.66 -24.99
C THR A 67 -24.20 -25.60 -24.29
N GLY A 68 -25.47 -25.64 -24.69
CA GLY A 68 -26.52 -26.48 -24.11
C GLY A 68 -27.72 -26.66 -25.04
N THR A 69 -28.75 -27.32 -24.54
CA THR A 69 -29.91 -27.77 -25.33
C THR A 69 -31.01 -26.71 -25.45
N ILE A 70 -31.22 -25.89 -24.41
CA ILE A 70 -32.32 -24.91 -24.36
C ILE A 70 -31.73 -23.52 -24.10
N PHE A 71 -32.02 -22.53 -24.96
CA PHE A 71 -31.64 -21.15 -24.71
C PHE A 71 -32.62 -20.46 -23.76
N ASN A 72 -32.15 -20.06 -22.58
CA ASN A 72 -32.93 -19.31 -21.61
C ASN A 72 -32.85 -17.81 -21.91
N ILE A 73 -33.95 -17.27 -22.45
CA ILE A 73 -34.11 -15.87 -22.88
C ILE A 73 -33.99 -14.89 -21.69
N TRP A 74 -34.46 -15.27 -20.49
CA TRP A 74 -34.43 -14.37 -19.33
C TRP A 74 -33.00 -14.12 -18.83
N TYR A 75 -32.16 -15.15 -18.87
CA TYR A 75 -30.76 -15.07 -18.41
C TYR A 75 -29.73 -14.94 -19.54
N ASN A 76 -30.17 -14.86 -20.81
CA ASN A 76 -29.37 -14.92 -22.04
C ASN A 76 -28.27 -15.99 -22.00
N LYS A 77 -28.63 -17.21 -21.59
CA LYS A 77 -27.70 -18.34 -21.38
C LYS A 77 -28.31 -19.63 -21.86
N TRP A 78 -27.47 -20.54 -22.34
CA TRP A 78 -27.86 -21.92 -22.59
C TRP A 78 -28.01 -22.69 -21.27
N SER A 79 -29.03 -23.53 -21.21
CA SER A 79 -29.37 -24.47 -20.14
C SER A 79 -29.25 -25.91 -20.66
N GLY A 80 -29.03 -26.87 -19.75
CA GLY A 80 -28.96 -28.30 -20.11
C GLY A 80 -27.71 -28.69 -20.90
N GLY A 81 -26.62 -27.93 -20.75
CA GLY A 81 -25.30 -28.24 -21.29
C GLY A 81 -24.32 -28.70 -20.20
N ASP A 82 -23.11 -29.10 -20.61
CA ASP A 82 -22.04 -29.37 -19.65
C ASP A 82 -21.65 -28.08 -18.91
N ARG A 83 -21.56 -28.18 -17.59
CA ARG A 83 -21.25 -27.04 -16.72
C ARG A 83 -19.75 -26.73 -16.68
N GLU A 84 -18.89 -27.71 -16.97
CA GLU A 84 -17.44 -27.57 -16.94
C GLU A 84 -16.90 -26.82 -18.17
N ASP A 85 -17.51 -27.03 -19.34
CA ASP A 85 -17.14 -26.37 -20.60
C ASP A 85 -17.05 -24.85 -20.43
N LYS A 86 -18.00 -24.23 -19.71
CA LYS A 86 -18.05 -22.78 -19.48
C LYS A 86 -16.83 -22.24 -18.70
N TYR A 87 -16.19 -23.06 -17.87
CA TYR A 87 -15.01 -22.65 -17.08
C TYR A 87 -13.69 -22.97 -17.80
N LEU A 88 -13.68 -23.97 -18.68
CA LEU A 88 -12.54 -24.28 -19.53
C LEU A 88 -12.48 -23.36 -20.76
N SER A 89 -13.56 -23.25 -21.53
CA SER A 89 -13.70 -22.56 -22.84
C SER A 89 -13.71 -21.02 -22.76
N LYS A 90 -12.71 -20.44 -22.09
CA LYS A 90 -12.43 -19.01 -22.18
C LYS A 90 -11.80 -18.70 -23.53
N THR A 91 -12.48 -17.91 -24.35
CA THR A 91 -11.92 -17.36 -25.59
C THR A 91 -11.00 -16.16 -25.30
N HIS A 92 -10.11 -15.89 -26.25
CA HIS A 92 -9.29 -14.67 -26.31
C HIS A 92 -10.17 -13.41 -26.44
N ALA A 93 -9.69 -12.30 -25.88
CA ALA A 93 -10.33 -10.99 -26.02
C ALA A 93 -10.28 -10.50 -27.47
N LYS A 94 -11.37 -9.85 -27.95
CA LYS A 94 -11.45 -9.32 -29.32
C LYS A 94 -10.49 -8.14 -29.60
N GLY A 95 -9.86 -7.56 -28.58
CA GLY A 95 -8.91 -6.43 -28.71
C GLY A 95 -8.16 -6.15 -27.40
N ARG A 96 -7.07 -5.38 -27.50
CA ARG A 96 -6.21 -4.96 -26.38
C ARG A 96 -5.91 -3.47 -26.48
N CYS A 97 -6.10 -2.73 -25.40
CA CYS A 97 -5.82 -1.28 -25.38
C CYS A 97 -4.32 -1.02 -25.41
N ASN A 98 -3.88 -0.07 -26.23
CA ASN A 98 -2.50 0.43 -26.21
C ASN A 98 -2.46 1.79 -25.52
N VAL A 99 -2.01 1.83 -24.26
CA VAL A 99 -1.96 3.06 -23.44
C VAL A 99 -1.20 4.18 -24.15
N ALA A 100 -0.08 3.88 -24.82
CA ALA A 100 0.74 4.87 -25.50
C ALA A 100 0.10 5.46 -26.78
N LYS A 101 -0.94 4.85 -27.35
CA LYS A 101 -1.64 5.32 -28.56
C LYS A 101 -3.07 5.82 -28.30
N ASP A 102 -3.82 5.10 -27.49
CA ASP A 102 -5.28 5.30 -27.36
C ASP A 102 -5.65 6.31 -26.28
N THR A 103 -4.76 6.54 -25.30
CA THR A 103 -4.98 7.54 -24.24
C THR A 103 -5.08 8.95 -24.80
N GLY A 104 -6.01 9.74 -24.25
CA GLY A 104 -6.18 11.12 -24.65
C GLY A 104 -7.26 11.84 -23.86
N TYR A 105 -7.64 13.01 -24.37
CA TYR A 105 -8.74 13.82 -23.89
C TYR A 105 -10.09 13.29 -24.39
N THR A 106 -11.07 13.25 -23.51
CA THR A 106 -12.46 12.83 -23.74
C THR A 106 -13.45 13.89 -23.24
N ARG A 107 -14.75 13.75 -23.52
CA ARG A 107 -15.78 14.63 -22.94
C ARG A 107 -15.78 14.56 -21.40
N ALA A 108 -15.45 13.39 -20.85
CA ALA A 108 -15.34 13.13 -19.42
C ALA A 108 -14.31 14.03 -18.71
N ASP A 109 -13.20 14.40 -19.38
CA ASP A 109 -12.19 15.28 -18.77
C ASP A 109 -12.73 16.71 -18.49
N LYS A 110 -13.94 17.07 -18.93
CA LYS A 110 -14.65 18.31 -18.53
C LYS A 110 -15.42 18.20 -17.21
N VAL A 111 -15.78 16.98 -16.80
CA VAL A 111 -16.66 16.72 -15.66
C VAL A 111 -15.81 16.15 -14.53
N VAL A 112 -15.75 16.87 -13.41
CA VAL A 112 -15.02 16.42 -12.22
C VAL A 112 -15.71 15.18 -11.63
N GLY A 113 -14.93 14.19 -11.19
CA GLY A 113 -15.46 12.94 -10.63
C GLY A 113 -15.96 11.92 -11.67
N SER A 114 -15.71 12.11 -12.96
CA SER A 114 -16.00 11.08 -13.98
C SER A 114 -15.20 9.78 -13.77
N PHE A 115 -15.80 8.65 -14.13
CA PHE A 115 -15.19 7.32 -14.06
C PHE A 115 -14.41 6.96 -15.34
N PHE A 116 -13.58 5.91 -15.27
CA PHE A 116 -12.87 5.37 -16.42
C PHE A 116 -13.76 4.55 -17.34
N CYS A 117 -13.43 4.50 -18.63
CA CYS A 117 -14.21 3.73 -19.59
C CYS A 117 -13.82 2.23 -19.54
N LEU A 118 -14.77 1.35 -19.23
CA LEU A 118 -14.54 -0.10 -19.23
C LEU A 118 -14.18 -0.63 -20.63
N PHE A 119 -14.82 -0.10 -21.68
CA PHE A 119 -14.52 -0.48 -23.07
C PHE A 119 -13.13 0.01 -23.50
N PHE A 120 -12.65 1.13 -22.96
CA PHE A 120 -11.29 1.62 -23.19
C PHE A 120 -10.25 0.68 -22.60
N ALA A 121 -10.42 0.25 -21.35
CA ALA A 121 -9.54 -0.74 -20.72
C ALA A 121 -9.46 -2.04 -21.56
N ARG A 122 -10.61 -2.50 -22.06
CA ARG A 122 -10.73 -3.69 -22.92
C ARG A 122 -10.32 -3.48 -24.39
N GLY A 123 -9.86 -2.30 -24.79
CA GLY A 123 -9.37 -2.06 -26.16
C GLY A 123 -10.45 -1.98 -27.24
N ILE A 124 -11.72 -1.76 -26.89
CA ILE A 124 -12.87 -1.86 -27.80
C ILE A 124 -13.82 -0.64 -27.74
N CYS A 125 -13.34 0.53 -27.30
CA CYS A 125 -14.20 1.73 -27.22
C CYS A 125 -14.37 2.41 -28.59
N PRO A 126 -15.61 2.51 -29.14
CA PRO A 126 -15.85 3.18 -30.41
C PRO A 126 -16.02 4.70 -30.27
N LYS A 127 -16.28 5.23 -29.06
CA LYS A 127 -16.57 6.66 -28.85
C LYS A 127 -15.33 7.55 -28.92
N GLY A 128 -14.13 7.03 -28.64
CA GLY A 128 -12.87 7.80 -28.65
C GLY A 128 -12.98 9.10 -27.83
N GLN A 129 -12.66 10.24 -28.46
CA GLN A 129 -12.79 11.59 -27.88
C GLN A 129 -14.20 11.92 -27.37
N ASP A 130 -15.24 11.36 -27.99
CA ASP A 130 -16.64 11.62 -27.62
C ASP A 130 -17.14 10.74 -26.46
N CYS A 131 -16.27 9.99 -25.80
CA CYS A 131 -16.64 9.18 -24.66
C CYS A 131 -17.00 10.03 -23.43
N GLU A 132 -18.09 9.67 -22.76
CA GLU A 132 -18.54 10.23 -21.46
C GLU A 132 -17.69 9.74 -20.27
N TYR A 133 -16.78 8.80 -20.51
CA TYR A 133 -15.87 8.22 -19.53
C TYR A 133 -14.40 8.50 -19.89
N LEU A 134 -13.52 8.54 -18.88
CA LEU A 134 -12.11 8.91 -19.02
C LEU A 134 -11.31 7.85 -19.82
N HIS A 135 -10.47 8.29 -20.77
CA HIS A 135 -9.50 7.46 -21.51
C HIS A 135 -8.05 7.79 -21.10
N ARG A 136 -7.74 7.51 -19.83
CA ARG A 136 -6.38 7.57 -19.25
C ARG A 136 -6.24 6.49 -18.17
N LEU A 137 -5.02 6.28 -17.67
CA LEU A 137 -4.81 5.47 -16.47
C LEU A 137 -5.17 6.26 -15.19
N PRO A 138 -5.57 5.60 -14.10
CA PRO A 138 -5.79 6.25 -12.81
C PRO A 138 -4.51 6.89 -12.24
N GLY A 139 -4.58 8.19 -11.97
CA GLY A 139 -3.54 8.95 -11.27
C GLY A 139 -3.71 8.95 -9.75
N ILE A 140 -2.79 9.62 -9.07
CA ILE A 140 -2.83 9.81 -7.60
C ILE A 140 -4.03 10.69 -7.17
N HIS A 141 -4.51 11.56 -8.07
CA HIS A 141 -5.63 12.46 -7.82
C HIS A 141 -7.01 11.85 -8.13
N ASP A 142 -7.05 10.66 -8.74
CA ASP A 142 -8.30 9.98 -9.12
C ASP A 142 -8.81 9.13 -7.94
N ILE A 143 -9.39 9.79 -6.93
CA ILE A 143 -9.90 9.19 -5.70
C ILE A 143 -11.39 8.88 -5.84
N PHE A 144 -11.79 7.64 -5.58
CA PHE A 144 -13.19 7.17 -5.67
C PHE A 144 -13.74 6.77 -4.30
N ASN A 145 -15.07 6.72 -4.17
CA ASN A 145 -15.75 6.19 -2.98
C ASN A 145 -15.40 4.69 -2.81
N PRO A 146 -15.03 4.21 -1.61
CA PRO A 146 -14.78 2.80 -1.33
C PRO A 146 -15.87 1.82 -1.79
N ASN A 147 -17.13 2.24 -1.89
CA ASN A 147 -18.23 1.38 -2.36
C ASN A 147 -18.23 1.19 -3.89
N VAL A 148 -17.46 1.97 -4.65
CA VAL A 148 -17.48 2.01 -6.12
C VAL A 148 -16.10 1.64 -6.68
N ASP A 149 -16.10 1.09 -7.88
CA ASP A 149 -14.93 0.75 -8.70
C ASP A 149 -14.49 1.96 -9.54
N CYS A 150 -13.25 1.99 -10.04
CA CYS A 150 -12.75 3.06 -10.90
C CYS A 150 -13.55 3.21 -12.21
N PHE A 151 -14.32 2.17 -12.59
CA PHE A 151 -15.24 2.14 -13.72
C PHE A 151 -16.69 2.58 -13.39
N GLY A 152 -16.99 3.02 -12.17
CA GLY A 152 -18.35 3.41 -11.76
C GLY A 152 -19.29 2.23 -11.50
N ARG A 153 -18.75 1.04 -11.19
CA ARG A 153 -19.51 -0.17 -10.84
C ARG A 153 -19.54 -0.36 -9.32
N ASP A 154 -20.66 -0.81 -8.77
CA ASP A 154 -20.76 -1.05 -7.32
C ASP A 154 -19.95 -2.28 -6.87
N LYS A 155 -19.20 -2.13 -5.79
CA LYS A 155 -18.50 -3.21 -5.09
C LYS A 155 -19.47 -3.92 -4.14
N HIS A 156 -19.23 -5.20 -3.91
CA HIS A 156 -20.13 -6.06 -3.12
C HIS A 156 -19.64 -6.16 -1.66
N SER A 157 -20.43 -6.70 -0.74
CA SER A 157 -19.97 -6.96 0.63
C SER A 157 -18.81 -7.96 0.64
N ASP A 158 -18.98 -9.04 -0.12
CA ASP A 158 -18.08 -10.18 -0.14
C ASP A 158 -17.54 -10.45 -1.54
N TYR A 159 -16.43 -11.19 -1.61
CA TYR A 159 -15.94 -11.71 -2.87
C TYR A 159 -16.81 -12.87 -3.35
N ARG A 160 -16.92 -13.02 -4.67
CA ARG A 160 -17.47 -14.23 -5.29
C ARG A 160 -16.52 -15.41 -5.06
N ASP A 161 -17.05 -16.62 -4.99
CA ASP A 161 -16.29 -17.88 -4.85
C ASP A 161 -15.20 -18.04 -5.93
N ASP A 162 -15.45 -17.53 -7.15
CA ASP A 162 -14.49 -17.55 -8.26
C ASP A 162 -13.43 -16.45 -8.21
N MET A 163 -13.42 -15.63 -7.15
CA MET A 163 -12.66 -14.38 -6.98
C MET A 163 -12.75 -13.44 -8.20
N GLY A 164 -13.83 -13.54 -8.97
CA GLY A 164 -14.10 -12.72 -10.14
C GLY A 164 -14.85 -11.42 -9.80
N GLY A 165 -15.37 -10.76 -10.84
CA GLY A 165 -16.22 -9.58 -10.68
C GLY A 165 -15.48 -8.34 -10.16
N VAL A 166 -16.24 -7.41 -9.57
CA VAL A 166 -15.78 -6.06 -9.19
C VAL A 166 -14.88 -6.09 -7.94
N GLY A 167 -15.18 -6.98 -7.00
CA GLY A 167 -14.48 -7.09 -5.70
C GLY A 167 -15.36 -6.63 -4.55
N SER A 168 -14.81 -6.68 -3.33
CA SER A 168 -15.46 -6.28 -2.08
C SER A 168 -15.07 -4.85 -1.67
N PHE A 169 -15.97 -4.15 -0.97
CA PHE A 169 -15.63 -2.89 -0.26
C PHE A 169 -15.11 -3.12 1.18
N MET A 170 -15.33 -4.30 1.77
CA MET A 170 -14.88 -4.62 3.15
C MET A 170 -13.36 -4.80 3.25
N ARG A 171 -12.70 -5.14 2.14
CA ARG A 171 -11.25 -5.33 2.06
C ARG A 171 -10.68 -4.66 0.81
N THR A 172 -9.79 -3.70 1.01
CA THR A 172 -9.05 -3.02 -0.06
C THR A 172 -8.03 -3.96 -0.70
N ASN A 173 -8.36 -4.51 -1.87
CA ASN A 173 -7.50 -5.43 -2.61
C ASN A 173 -6.76 -4.72 -3.75
N ARG A 174 -5.44 -4.63 -3.61
CA ARG A 174 -4.53 -4.04 -4.62
C ARG A 174 -3.68 -5.12 -5.32
N THR A 175 -3.96 -6.39 -5.01
CA THR A 175 -3.30 -7.59 -5.51
C THR A 175 -4.17 -8.34 -6.51
N VAL A 176 -3.65 -8.56 -7.71
CA VAL A 176 -4.31 -9.29 -8.78
C VAL A 176 -3.62 -10.65 -8.96
N TYR A 177 -4.40 -11.72 -8.92
CA TYR A 177 -3.99 -13.05 -9.33
C TYR A 177 -4.02 -13.13 -10.86
N VAL A 178 -2.94 -13.62 -11.45
CA VAL A 178 -2.81 -13.91 -12.87
C VAL A 178 -2.46 -15.39 -13.00
N GLY A 179 -3.23 -16.16 -13.77
CA GLY A 179 -2.96 -17.57 -13.98
C GLY A 179 -3.32 -18.03 -15.39
N ARG A 180 -2.96 -19.28 -15.72
CA ARG A 180 -2.84 -19.78 -17.11
C ARG A 180 -1.75 -19.06 -17.90
N ILE A 181 -0.65 -18.67 -17.22
CA ILE A 181 0.56 -18.19 -17.88
C ILE A 181 1.37 -19.41 -18.33
N HIS A 182 1.85 -19.40 -19.58
CA HIS A 182 2.75 -20.41 -20.13
C HIS A 182 4.10 -20.37 -19.40
N VAL A 183 4.67 -21.54 -19.14
CA VAL A 183 5.90 -21.64 -18.32
C VAL A 183 7.12 -21.51 -19.22
N SER A 184 7.77 -20.35 -19.16
CA SER A 184 9.10 -20.07 -19.73
C SER A 184 10.10 -19.66 -18.64
N ASP A 185 11.33 -19.36 -19.01
CA ASP A 185 12.35 -18.84 -18.08
C ASP A 185 12.25 -17.32 -17.89
N ASP A 186 11.67 -16.60 -18.86
CA ASP A 186 11.54 -15.14 -18.91
C ASP A 186 10.20 -14.58 -18.39
N ILE A 187 9.32 -15.43 -17.82
CA ILE A 187 7.97 -15.05 -17.34
C ILE A 187 8.01 -13.80 -16.45
N GLU A 188 9.02 -13.67 -15.57
CA GLU A 188 9.11 -12.53 -14.64
C GLU A 188 9.25 -11.20 -15.39
N GLU A 189 10.07 -11.17 -16.44
CA GLU A 189 10.24 -10.00 -17.30
C GLU A 189 8.98 -9.73 -18.13
N VAL A 190 8.39 -10.77 -18.73
CA VAL A 190 7.18 -10.67 -19.56
C VAL A 190 5.99 -10.13 -18.74
N VAL A 191 5.76 -10.68 -17.55
CA VAL A 191 4.71 -10.21 -16.62
C VAL A 191 5.03 -8.79 -16.15
N ALA A 192 6.26 -8.49 -15.73
CA ALA A 192 6.62 -7.13 -15.31
C ALA A 192 6.40 -6.11 -16.43
N ARG A 193 6.85 -6.40 -17.66
CA ARG A 193 6.73 -5.56 -18.85
C ARG A 193 5.27 -5.21 -19.16
N HIS A 194 4.40 -6.22 -19.27
CA HIS A 194 3.00 -5.99 -19.63
C HIS A 194 2.16 -5.41 -18.50
N PHE A 195 2.42 -5.74 -17.23
CA PHE A 195 1.64 -5.22 -16.12
C PHE A 195 2.06 -3.80 -15.71
N ALA A 196 3.32 -3.41 -15.96
CA ALA A 196 3.82 -2.05 -15.68
C ALA A 196 3.15 -0.96 -16.55
N GLU A 197 2.66 -1.32 -17.76
CA GLU A 197 1.94 -0.39 -18.64
C GLU A 197 0.66 0.18 -18.01
N TRP A 198 0.05 -0.51 -17.03
CA TRP A 198 -1.26 -0.16 -16.47
C TRP A 198 -1.19 0.66 -15.18
N GLY A 199 0.00 0.83 -14.59
CA GLY A 199 0.18 1.62 -13.37
C GLY A 199 1.38 1.20 -12.54
N GLN A 200 1.68 1.96 -11.48
CA GLN A 200 2.81 1.71 -10.61
C GLN A 200 2.64 0.41 -9.80
N ILE A 201 3.51 -0.56 -10.08
CA ILE A 201 3.63 -1.82 -9.36
C ILE A 201 4.47 -1.61 -8.09
N GLU A 202 4.01 -2.17 -6.99
CA GLU A 202 4.73 -2.25 -5.72
C GLU A 202 5.57 -3.55 -5.64
N ARG A 203 4.97 -4.68 -6.06
CA ARG A 203 5.61 -6.00 -6.04
C ARG A 203 4.96 -6.97 -7.03
N THR A 204 5.80 -7.59 -7.86
CA THR A 204 5.44 -8.79 -8.63
C THR A 204 6.00 -10.02 -7.92
N ARG A 205 5.23 -11.10 -7.84
CA ARG A 205 5.68 -12.43 -7.38
C ARG A 205 5.20 -13.47 -8.39
N VAL A 206 6.11 -14.03 -9.17
CA VAL A 206 5.82 -15.15 -10.09
C VAL A 206 6.06 -16.47 -9.35
N LEU A 207 5.36 -17.52 -9.79
CA LEU A 207 5.53 -18.89 -9.33
C LEU A 207 5.53 -19.82 -10.54
N ASN A 208 6.70 -19.93 -11.18
CA ASN A 208 6.90 -20.60 -12.47
C ASN A 208 6.37 -22.04 -12.48
N THR A 209 6.51 -22.77 -11.35
CA THR A 209 6.02 -24.15 -11.19
C THR A 209 4.50 -24.31 -11.34
N ARG A 210 3.72 -23.23 -11.30
CA ARG A 210 2.25 -23.26 -11.46
C ARG A 210 1.73 -22.40 -12.61
N GLY A 211 2.58 -21.66 -13.34
CA GLY A 211 2.12 -20.68 -14.33
C GLY A 211 1.21 -19.60 -13.73
N VAL A 212 1.57 -19.10 -12.54
CA VAL A 212 0.80 -18.13 -11.75
C VAL A 212 1.69 -16.96 -11.34
N ALA A 213 1.15 -15.75 -11.39
CA ALA A 213 1.76 -14.55 -10.83
C ALA A 213 0.78 -13.78 -9.93
N PHE A 214 1.33 -13.06 -8.96
CA PHE A 214 0.63 -12.11 -8.11
C PHE A 214 1.24 -10.73 -8.33
N VAL A 215 0.43 -9.80 -8.84
CA VAL A 215 0.85 -8.41 -9.12
C VAL A 215 0.20 -7.50 -8.09
N THR A 216 1.02 -6.80 -7.30
CA THR A 216 0.60 -5.83 -6.29
C THR A 216 0.79 -4.42 -6.85
N TYR A 217 -0.28 -3.67 -7.03
CA TYR A 217 -0.22 -2.26 -7.42
C TYR A 217 -0.17 -1.34 -6.20
N SER A 218 0.41 -0.15 -6.37
CA SER A 218 0.37 0.90 -5.34
C SER A 218 -1.08 1.32 -5.04
N ASN A 219 -1.87 1.59 -6.10
CA ASN A 219 -3.25 2.11 -6.01
C ASN A 219 -4.29 1.02 -6.34
N GLU A 220 -5.41 1.00 -5.61
CA GLU A 220 -6.55 0.10 -5.89
C GLU A 220 -7.14 0.31 -7.29
N ALA A 221 -7.30 1.56 -7.71
CA ALA A 221 -7.82 1.88 -9.04
C ALA A 221 -6.95 1.29 -10.18
N ASN A 222 -5.62 1.22 -10.00
CA ASN A 222 -4.73 0.60 -10.98
C ASN A 222 -4.89 -0.92 -11.01
N ALA A 223 -5.07 -1.58 -9.86
CA ALA A 223 -5.37 -3.01 -9.81
C ALA A 223 -6.72 -3.35 -10.45
N GLN A 224 -7.76 -2.56 -10.19
CA GLN A 224 -9.08 -2.66 -10.82
C GLN A 224 -8.98 -2.50 -12.35
N PHE A 225 -8.27 -1.46 -12.81
CA PHE A 225 -8.11 -1.15 -14.22
C PHE A 225 -7.31 -2.23 -14.97
N ALA A 226 -6.14 -2.62 -14.44
CA ALA A 226 -5.30 -3.67 -15.00
C ALA A 226 -6.02 -5.02 -15.07
N LYS A 227 -6.81 -5.36 -14.04
CA LYS A 227 -7.59 -6.62 -14.01
C LYS A 227 -8.59 -6.71 -15.16
N GLU A 228 -9.33 -5.63 -15.48
CA GLU A 228 -10.29 -5.64 -16.61
C GLU A 228 -9.59 -5.54 -17.97
N ALA A 229 -8.44 -4.87 -18.05
CA ALA A 229 -7.71 -4.67 -19.30
C ALA A 229 -6.96 -5.92 -19.78
N MET A 230 -6.30 -6.63 -18.85
CA MET A 230 -5.56 -7.87 -19.12
C MET A 230 -6.44 -9.12 -19.11
N ALA A 231 -7.71 -9.03 -18.71
CA ALA A 231 -8.64 -10.16 -18.70
C ALA A 231 -8.80 -10.77 -20.10
N HIS A 232 -8.57 -12.08 -20.22
CA HIS A 232 -8.67 -12.83 -21.49
C HIS A 232 -7.67 -12.37 -22.58
N GLN A 233 -6.62 -11.63 -22.23
CA GLN A 233 -5.52 -11.30 -23.14
C GLN A 233 -4.48 -12.43 -23.16
N SER A 234 -3.59 -12.36 -24.16
CA SER A 234 -2.28 -13.00 -24.19
C SER A 234 -1.16 -12.09 -23.64
N LEU A 235 -0.07 -12.71 -23.20
CA LEU A 235 1.24 -12.07 -22.99
C LEU A 235 2.05 -12.13 -24.30
N ASP A 236 3.22 -12.79 -24.29
CA ASP A 236 4.05 -13.04 -25.48
C ASP A 236 3.72 -14.38 -26.18
N HIS A 237 2.81 -15.19 -25.61
CA HIS A 237 2.33 -16.46 -26.15
C HIS A 237 0.79 -16.45 -26.29
N ASP A 238 0.22 -17.34 -27.12
CA ASP A 238 -1.24 -17.42 -27.41
C ASP A 238 -2.11 -17.99 -26.26
N GLU A 239 -1.72 -17.72 -25.01
CA GLU A 239 -2.42 -18.11 -23.79
C GLU A 239 -3.62 -17.21 -23.46
N VAL A 240 -4.69 -17.78 -22.91
CA VAL A 240 -5.85 -17.00 -22.41
C VAL A 240 -5.70 -16.78 -20.91
N LEU A 241 -5.19 -15.61 -20.53
CA LEU A 241 -4.98 -15.24 -19.13
C LEU A 241 -6.28 -15.24 -18.31
N ASN A 242 -6.19 -15.81 -17.11
CA ASN A 242 -7.27 -15.82 -16.13
C ASN A 242 -6.94 -14.91 -14.94
N LEU A 243 -7.43 -13.66 -14.98
CA LEU A 243 -7.25 -12.69 -13.90
C LEU A 243 -8.39 -12.74 -12.88
N ARG A 244 -8.00 -12.73 -11.60
CA ARG A 244 -8.88 -12.80 -10.43
C ARG A 244 -8.36 -11.88 -9.33
N TRP A 245 -9.21 -11.55 -8.35
CA TRP A 245 -8.75 -10.94 -7.11
C TRP A 245 -7.90 -11.94 -6.32
N ALA A 246 -6.77 -11.49 -5.77
CA ALA A 246 -5.96 -12.36 -4.94
C ALA A 246 -6.57 -12.55 -3.54
N THR A 247 -6.45 -13.77 -3.02
CA THR A 247 -6.69 -14.07 -1.60
C THR A 247 -5.56 -13.48 -0.72
N ALA A 248 -5.62 -13.63 0.59
CA ALA A 248 -4.48 -13.28 1.44
C ALA A 248 -3.31 -14.26 1.17
N ASP A 249 -2.07 -13.77 1.14
CA ASP A 249 -0.88 -14.64 1.04
C ASP A 249 -0.83 -15.54 2.30
N PRO A 250 -0.72 -16.86 2.18
CA PRO A 250 -0.67 -17.75 3.35
C PRO A 250 0.60 -17.59 4.20
N ASN A 251 1.63 -16.89 3.72
CA ASN A 251 2.84 -16.64 4.50
C ASN A 251 2.59 -15.59 5.61
N PRO A 252 2.78 -15.93 6.91
CA PRO A 252 2.55 -15.01 8.02
C PRO A 252 3.44 -13.75 7.96
N MET A 253 4.67 -13.83 7.41
CA MET A 253 5.52 -12.66 7.22
C MET A 253 4.98 -11.70 6.15
N ALA A 254 4.26 -12.21 5.14
CA ALA A 254 3.60 -11.38 4.14
C ALA A 254 2.35 -10.70 4.72
N GLN A 255 1.57 -11.43 5.53
CA GLN A 255 0.42 -10.89 6.25
C GLN A 255 0.84 -9.79 7.24
N ALA A 256 1.89 -10.02 8.04
CA ALA A 256 2.41 -9.03 8.98
C ALA A 256 2.92 -7.76 8.27
N ARG A 257 3.53 -7.90 7.09
CA ARG A 257 3.96 -6.75 6.28
C ARG A 257 2.77 -5.94 5.75
N GLU A 258 1.74 -6.61 5.22
CA GLU A 258 0.54 -5.93 4.73
C GLU A 258 -0.22 -5.26 5.87
N ALA A 259 -0.36 -5.95 7.02
CA ALA A 259 -0.98 -5.39 8.22
C ALA A 259 -0.23 -4.14 8.72
N ARG A 260 1.10 -4.19 8.81
CA ARG A 260 1.93 -3.02 9.17
C ARG A 260 1.73 -1.84 8.21
N ARG A 261 1.62 -2.10 6.90
CA ARG A 261 1.37 -1.04 5.91
C ARG A 261 -0.06 -0.48 6.00
N ILE A 262 -1.06 -1.32 6.29
CA ILE A 262 -2.43 -0.86 6.55
C ILE A 262 -2.47 -0.01 7.82
N GLU A 263 -1.75 -0.40 8.87
CA GLU A 263 -1.60 0.36 10.12
C GLU A 263 -0.89 1.70 9.88
N GLU A 264 0.19 1.72 9.10
CA GLU A 264 0.90 2.95 8.71
C GLU A 264 0.00 3.90 7.89
N GLN A 265 -0.75 3.37 6.91
CA GLN A 265 -1.70 4.15 6.13
C GLN A 265 -2.87 4.66 6.99
N ALA A 266 -3.35 3.87 7.95
CA ALA A 266 -4.36 4.29 8.91
C ALA A 266 -3.81 5.39 9.84
N ALA A 267 -2.56 5.26 10.31
CA ALA A 267 -1.89 6.28 11.12
C ALA A 267 -1.69 7.59 10.35
N GLU A 268 -1.33 7.55 9.06
CA GLU A 268 -1.26 8.75 8.20
C GLU A 268 -2.63 9.40 8.02
N ALA A 269 -3.68 8.61 7.74
CA ALA A 269 -5.05 9.10 7.62
C ALA A 269 -5.55 9.73 8.93
N VAL A 270 -5.23 9.13 10.07
CA VAL A 270 -5.55 9.65 11.41
C VAL A 270 -4.77 10.93 11.72
N ARG A 271 -3.45 11.00 11.45
CA ARG A 271 -2.65 12.23 11.56
C ARG A 271 -3.22 13.37 10.71
N ARG A 272 -3.73 13.06 9.51
CA ARG A 272 -4.36 14.04 8.61
C ARG A 272 -5.75 14.49 9.08
N ALA A 273 -6.47 13.65 9.83
CA ALA A 273 -7.79 13.96 10.36
C ALA A 273 -7.77 14.68 11.72
N LEU A 274 -6.71 14.46 12.52
CA LEU A 274 -6.53 15.10 13.82
C LEU A 274 -6.07 16.56 13.69
N PRO A 275 -6.42 17.45 14.65
CA PRO A 275 -5.91 18.82 14.68
C PRO A 275 -4.38 18.86 14.75
N ALA A 276 -3.76 19.80 14.03
CA ALA A 276 -2.30 19.92 13.97
C ALA A 276 -1.65 20.16 15.35
N GLU A 277 -2.36 20.81 16.28
CA GLU A 277 -1.93 21.00 17.66
C GLU A 277 -1.77 19.65 18.40
N PHE A 278 -2.78 18.78 18.30
CA PHE A 278 -2.76 17.45 18.93
C PHE A 278 -1.71 16.51 18.29
N VAL A 279 -1.49 16.64 16.97
CA VAL A 279 -0.39 15.92 16.30
C VAL A 279 0.98 16.45 16.77
N ALA A 280 1.15 17.76 16.93
CA ALA A 280 2.38 18.36 17.44
C ALA A 280 2.66 18.00 18.91
N GLU A 281 1.63 17.83 19.73
CA GLU A 281 1.71 17.31 21.10
C GLU A 281 2.19 15.85 21.10
N ILE A 282 1.56 14.96 20.32
CA ILE A 282 1.95 13.55 20.17
C ILE A 282 3.39 13.41 19.62
N GLU A 283 3.80 14.25 18.67
CA GLU A 283 5.15 14.26 18.11
C GLU A 283 6.19 14.95 19.03
N GLY A 284 5.78 15.46 20.21
CA GLY A 284 6.64 16.18 21.15
C GLY A 284 7.23 17.48 20.57
N LYS A 285 6.67 17.96 19.45
CA LYS A 285 7.17 19.04 18.60
C LYS A 285 6.39 20.34 18.79
N ASP A 286 5.68 20.42 19.91
CA ASP A 286 4.87 21.54 20.33
C ASP A 286 5.70 22.86 20.35
N PRO A 287 5.35 23.87 19.53
CA PRO A 287 6.07 25.12 19.45
C PRO A 287 5.98 25.96 20.73
N GLU A 288 4.94 25.81 21.56
CA GLU A 288 4.90 26.41 22.89
C GLU A 288 5.91 25.75 23.82
N SER A 289 5.93 24.41 23.88
CA SER A 289 6.89 23.69 24.74
C SER A 289 8.35 24.05 24.40
N ARG A 290 8.63 24.30 23.11
CA ARG A 290 9.97 24.69 22.64
C ARG A 290 10.28 26.16 22.92
N LYS A 291 9.29 27.05 22.87
CA LYS A 291 9.43 28.46 23.30
C LYS A 291 9.62 28.56 24.82
N ARG A 292 8.84 27.83 25.61
CA ARG A 292 8.99 27.75 27.08
C ARG A 292 10.39 27.27 27.46
N ARG A 293 10.87 26.16 26.88
CA ARG A 293 12.25 25.68 27.02
C ARG A 293 13.30 26.74 26.64
N LYS A 294 13.10 27.51 25.57
CA LYS A 294 14.02 28.59 25.14
C LYS A 294 13.98 29.84 26.04
N ILE A 295 12.85 30.10 26.72
CA ILE A 295 12.70 31.19 27.71
C ILE A 295 13.30 30.77 29.06
N GLU A 296 13.15 29.51 29.46
CA GLU A 296 13.78 28.97 30.67
C GLU A 296 15.31 28.88 30.52
N SER A 297 15.79 28.48 29.33
CA SER A 297 17.23 28.39 29.00
C SER A 297 17.94 29.74 28.86
N SER A 298 17.21 30.87 28.71
CA SER A 298 17.85 32.18 28.59
C SER A 298 18.24 32.83 29.92
N TYR A 299 17.71 32.33 31.05
CA TYR A 299 17.99 32.81 32.43
C TYR A 299 17.91 34.34 32.62
N GLY A 300 17.22 35.07 31.74
CA GLY A 300 17.12 36.53 31.78
C GLY A 300 18.30 37.31 31.17
N LEU A 301 19.24 36.66 30.46
CA LEU A 301 20.32 37.33 29.73
C LEU A 301 19.97 37.48 28.24
N GLU A 302 20.09 38.69 27.67
CA GLU A 302 19.92 38.91 26.23
C GLU A 302 21.01 38.18 25.43
N GLY A 303 20.59 37.29 24.52
CA GLY A 303 21.47 36.58 23.61
C GLY A 303 22.18 35.35 24.18
N TYR A 304 21.97 34.98 25.44
CA TYR A 304 22.50 33.74 26.00
C TYR A 304 21.49 32.60 25.86
N GLU A 305 21.86 31.53 25.16
CA GLU A 305 21.11 30.28 25.09
C GLU A 305 21.99 29.18 25.68
N ALA A 306 21.60 28.62 26.84
CA ALA A 306 22.40 27.61 27.50
C ALA A 306 22.41 26.32 26.64
N PRO A 307 23.59 25.76 26.30
CA PRO A 307 23.67 24.51 25.54
C PRO A 307 22.92 23.38 26.26
N ASP A 308 22.27 22.50 25.49
CA ASP A 308 21.44 21.42 26.03
C ASP A 308 22.19 20.55 27.06
N GLU A 309 23.48 20.27 26.82
CA GLU A 309 24.34 19.54 27.75
C GLU A 309 24.47 20.21 29.13
N VAL A 310 24.45 21.55 29.20
CA VAL A 310 24.57 22.34 30.43
C VAL A 310 23.21 22.60 31.07
N HIS A 311 22.17 22.78 30.26
CA HIS A 311 20.79 22.96 30.73
C HIS A 311 20.22 21.67 31.36
N PHE A 312 20.61 20.50 30.83
CA PHE A 312 20.17 19.18 31.32
C PHE A 312 21.27 18.43 32.11
N ALA A 313 22.44 19.02 32.35
CA ALA A 313 23.50 18.44 33.18
C ALA A 313 22.98 18.09 34.58
N ARG A 314 23.03 16.80 34.95
CA ARG A 314 22.79 16.35 36.32
C ARG A 314 24.09 16.35 37.11
N GLY A 315 24.27 17.31 38.01
CA GLY A 315 25.44 17.38 38.89
C GLY A 315 25.53 18.71 39.64
N ALA A 316 26.64 18.91 40.36
CA ALA A 316 26.90 20.14 41.13
C ALA A 316 27.02 21.42 40.26
N ASN A 317 27.15 21.26 38.94
CA ASN A 317 27.26 22.36 37.97
C ASN A 317 25.92 22.64 37.24
N ALA A 318 24.81 22.06 37.68
CA ALA A 318 23.48 22.30 37.09
C ALA A 318 23.00 23.73 37.39
N VAL A 319 22.66 24.47 36.33
CA VAL A 319 22.37 25.93 36.43
C VAL A 319 21.00 26.23 37.10
N ASN A 320 20.09 25.25 37.18
CA ASN A 320 18.76 25.44 37.77
C ASN A 320 18.38 24.36 38.81
N PRO A 321 18.74 24.53 40.10
CA PRO A 321 18.42 23.57 41.16
C PRO A 321 16.95 23.62 41.63
N VAL A 322 16.15 24.62 41.19
CA VAL A 322 14.79 24.85 41.68
C VAL A 322 13.74 23.99 40.96
N GLY A 323 14.00 23.58 39.71
CA GLY A 323 13.14 22.68 38.93
C GLY A 323 12.99 21.24 39.48
N ARG A 324 13.59 20.93 40.64
CA ARG A 324 13.51 19.62 41.29
C ARG A 324 12.10 19.28 41.80
N GLN A 325 11.31 20.28 42.22
CA GLN A 325 10.03 20.06 42.89
C GLN A 325 8.88 19.73 41.90
N GLY A 326 8.88 18.51 41.36
CA GLY A 326 7.74 17.98 40.59
C GLY A 326 8.03 16.73 39.75
N TYR A 327 9.25 16.57 39.25
CA TYR A 327 9.59 15.56 38.22
C TYR A 327 10.11 14.21 38.77
N GLU A 328 10.10 13.99 40.08
CA GLU A 328 10.62 12.76 40.70
C GLU A 328 9.78 11.51 40.36
N LEU A 329 8.47 11.67 40.07
CA LEU A 329 7.56 10.57 39.71
C LEU A 329 7.71 10.08 38.26
N GLU A 330 7.88 10.97 37.28
CA GLU A 330 8.12 10.58 35.87
C GLU A 330 9.44 9.81 35.71
N GLN A 331 10.46 10.20 36.50
CA GLN A 331 11.78 9.60 36.43
C GLN A 331 11.78 8.11 36.82
N GLN A 332 10.94 7.70 37.77
CA GLN A 332 10.81 6.29 38.18
C GLN A 332 10.15 5.43 37.09
N GLN A 333 9.22 6.01 36.33
CA GLN A 333 8.56 5.33 35.21
C GLN A 333 9.48 5.22 33.98
N GLN A 334 10.32 6.23 33.74
CA GLN A 334 11.24 6.24 32.60
C GLN A 334 12.52 5.42 32.83
N ALA A 335 13.02 5.32 34.07
CA ALA A 335 14.13 4.44 34.43
C ALA A 335 13.81 2.96 34.15
N LEU A 336 12.56 2.54 34.43
CA LEU A 336 12.07 1.18 34.19
C LEU A 336 12.07 0.77 32.70
N LEU A 337 12.08 1.75 31.77
CA LEU A 337 12.10 1.52 30.33
C LEU A 337 13.53 1.38 29.77
N LEU A 338 14.54 1.95 30.42
CA LEU A 338 15.93 1.90 29.94
C LEU A 338 16.70 0.65 30.38
N GLU A 339 16.41 0.07 31.55
CA GLU A 339 17.10 -1.15 32.02
C GLU A 339 16.90 -2.36 31.10
N ASN A 340 15.84 -2.39 30.30
CA ASN A 340 15.49 -3.55 29.47
C ASN A 340 16.28 -3.65 28.15
N ASN A 341 17.17 -2.70 27.85
CA ASN A 341 17.79 -2.54 26.51
C ASN A 341 19.34 -2.44 26.51
N GLY A 342 20.01 -2.60 27.66
CA GLY A 342 21.42 -2.20 27.83
C GLY A 342 22.37 -3.26 28.37
N ALA A 343 22.50 -4.42 27.72
CA ALA A 343 23.41 -5.49 28.17
C ALA A 343 24.11 -6.27 27.03
N VAL A 344 24.99 -5.61 26.27
CA VAL A 344 25.97 -6.27 25.38
C VAL A 344 27.31 -5.52 25.40
N GLN A 345 28.42 -6.28 25.59
CA GLN A 345 29.85 -5.88 25.56
C GLN A 345 30.30 -4.98 26.73
N GLU A 346 31.48 -5.16 27.34
CA GLU A 346 32.75 -5.74 26.85
C GLU A 346 33.66 -6.22 28.01
N GLN A 347 34.48 -7.28 27.84
CA GLN A 347 35.86 -7.46 28.40
C GLN A 347 36.47 -8.87 28.16
N GLN A 348 37.81 -8.98 28.27
CA GLN A 348 38.64 -10.06 27.70
C GLN A 348 39.72 -10.59 28.69
N GLN A 349 39.84 -11.94 28.83
CA GLN A 349 40.97 -12.72 29.45
C GLN A 349 41.25 -12.51 30.97
N LEU A 350 41.63 -13.48 31.83
CA LEU A 350 42.41 -14.73 31.68
C LEU A 350 42.20 -15.73 32.88
N ALA A 351 42.41 -17.05 32.67
CA ALA A 351 42.71 -18.13 33.65
C ALA A 351 41.65 -18.74 34.64
N LEU A 352 41.88 -20.00 35.06
CA LEU A 352 41.01 -21.01 35.72
C LEU A 352 41.65 -21.53 37.06
N PRO A 353 41.06 -22.45 37.89
CA PRO A 353 39.82 -23.27 37.76
C PRO A 353 38.87 -23.44 39.00
N ALA A 354 37.57 -23.67 38.74
CA ALA A 354 36.61 -24.64 39.37
C ALA A 354 36.34 -24.68 40.92
N PRO A 355 35.24 -25.31 41.43
CA PRO A 355 34.15 -26.03 40.75
C PRO A 355 32.68 -25.66 41.12
N GLU A 356 31.75 -26.14 40.28
CA GLU A 356 30.36 -26.60 40.56
C GLU A 356 29.34 -25.77 41.38
N GLN A 357 28.24 -25.36 40.74
CA GLN A 357 26.98 -26.14 40.82
C GLN A 357 25.94 -25.68 39.78
N GLN A 358 25.27 -26.64 39.14
CA GLN A 358 24.26 -26.41 38.10
C GLN A 358 22.91 -26.03 38.71
N ARG A 359 22.25 -24.97 38.20
CA ARG A 359 20.79 -24.81 38.32
C ARG A 359 20.18 -24.36 36.99
N ALA A 360 19.04 -24.96 36.67
CA ALA A 360 18.38 -24.86 35.37
C ALA A 360 17.82 -23.46 35.09
N GLY A 361 17.83 -23.07 33.80
CA GLY A 361 17.19 -21.84 33.34
C GLY A 361 15.67 -21.89 33.50
N GLY A 362 15.15 -21.11 34.44
CA GLY A 362 13.73 -20.80 34.57
C GLY A 362 13.43 -19.40 34.04
N ILE A 363 12.23 -19.19 33.50
CA ILE A 363 11.82 -17.98 32.74
C ILE A 363 11.57 -16.74 33.63
N PHE A 364 12.02 -16.76 34.89
CA PHE A 364 11.72 -15.74 35.89
C PHE A 364 12.99 -15.37 36.67
N SER A 365 13.27 -14.06 36.76
CA SER A 365 14.41 -13.52 37.50
C SER A 365 14.26 -13.72 39.00
N GLY A 366 15.38 -13.85 39.73
CA GLY A 366 15.37 -14.17 41.16
C GLY A 366 14.60 -13.16 42.03
N SER A 367 14.48 -11.90 41.59
CA SER A 367 13.70 -10.85 42.25
C SER A 367 12.18 -11.12 42.21
N THR A 368 11.65 -11.69 41.13
CA THR A 368 10.20 -11.97 41.04
C THR A 368 9.80 -13.16 41.91
N LEU A 369 10.65 -14.18 42.03
CA LEU A 369 10.46 -15.30 42.96
C LEU A 369 10.56 -14.89 44.43
N ALA A 370 11.40 -13.92 44.76
CA ALA A 370 11.47 -13.34 46.11
C ALA A 370 10.18 -12.57 46.45
N ALA A 371 9.71 -11.73 45.52
CA ALA A 371 8.46 -10.98 45.69
C ALA A 371 7.25 -11.92 45.86
N LEU A 372 7.12 -12.96 45.03
CA LEU A 372 6.05 -13.95 45.14
C LEU A 372 6.07 -14.72 46.47
N ASN A 373 7.23 -15.05 47.02
CA ASN A 373 7.33 -15.68 48.34
C ASN A 373 6.98 -14.73 49.51
N SER A 374 7.21 -13.42 49.36
CA SER A 374 6.76 -12.42 50.35
C SER A 374 5.24 -12.18 50.29
N ALA A 375 4.63 -12.29 49.11
CA ALA A 375 3.19 -12.17 48.91
C ALA A 375 2.48 -13.50 49.20
N ARG A 376 2.24 -13.78 50.49
CA ARG A 376 1.47 -14.96 50.94
C ARG A 376 -0.01 -14.88 50.52
N ILE A 377 -0.29 -15.19 49.25
CA ILE A 377 -1.64 -15.29 48.70
C ILE A 377 -2.15 -16.73 48.88
N SER A 378 -3.12 -16.92 49.76
CA SER A 378 -3.82 -18.21 49.93
C SER A 378 -4.85 -18.42 48.82
N VAL A 379 -4.50 -19.15 47.76
CA VAL A 379 -5.44 -19.52 46.70
C VAL A 379 -6.17 -20.81 47.09
N ALA A 380 -7.49 -20.78 47.10
CA ALA A 380 -8.33 -21.93 47.43
C ALA A 380 -8.28 -23.00 46.32
N ALA A 381 -8.14 -24.27 46.72
CA ALA A 381 -8.08 -25.40 45.79
C ALA A 381 -9.44 -25.64 45.10
N GLN A 382 -9.46 -25.56 43.77
CA GLN A 382 -10.61 -26.01 42.97
C GLN A 382 -10.53 -27.52 42.72
N LYS A 383 -11.64 -28.23 42.93
CA LYS A 383 -11.78 -29.67 42.65
C LYS A 383 -11.60 -29.97 41.15
N PRO A 384 -10.94 -31.08 40.78
CA PRO A 384 -10.91 -31.53 39.38
C PRO A 384 -12.30 -31.98 38.92
N LYS A 385 -12.71 -31.52 37.73
CA LYS A 385 -13.95 -31.91 37.06
C LYS A 385 -13.70 -33.16 36.22
N ALA A 386 -14.61 -34.14 36.30
CA ALA A 386 -14.46 -35.44 35.64
C ALA A 386 -14.50 -35.35 34.10
N ALA A 387 -13.85 -36.31 33.44
CA ALA A 387 -13.85 -36.46 31.99
C ALA A 387 -15.23 -36.87 31.46
N ALA A 388 -15.62 -36.29 30.31
CA ALA A 388 -16.82 -36.70 29.58
C ALA A 388 -16.51 -37.89 28.66
N ALA A 389 -17.39 -38.89 28.67
CA ALA A 389 -17.23 -40.09 27.84
C ALA A 389 -17.69 -39.86 26.39
N ALA A 390 -17.05 -40.56 25.45
CA ALA A 390 -17.52 -40.66 24.08
C ALA A 390 -18.72 -41.62 23.99
N GLY A 391 -19.75 -41.23 23.24
CA GLY A 391 -20.94 -42.04 22.91
C GLY A 391 -21.22 -42.03 21.41
N PRO A 392 -21.89 -43.05 20.84
CA PRO A 392 -21.76 -43.39 19.42
C PRO A 392 -22.80 -42.75 18.47
N LEU A 393 -22.54 -43.01 17.20
CA LEU A 393 -23.17 -42.52 15.97
C LEU A 393 -24.55 -43.16 15.67
N VAL A 394 -25.25 -42.56 14.69
CA VAL A 394 -26.47 -43.03 13.98
C VAL A 394 -27.83 -42.69 14.62
N GLY A 395 -28.69 -42.04 13.82
CA GLY A 395 -30.08 -41.67 14.13
C GLY A 395 -30.64 -40.81 13.00
N TYR A 396 -30.88 -41.43 11.83
CA TYR A 396 -31.47 -40.80 10.67
C TYR A 396 -32.98 -40.76 10.89
N ASP A 397 -33.57 -39.58 11.05
CA ASP A 397 -35.04 -39.45 11.13
C ASP A 397 -35.55 -38.57 9.99
N SER A 398 -36.63 -39.05 9.38
CA SER A 398 -37.15 -38.59 8.10
C SER A 398 -38.65 -38.47 8.26
N ASP A 399 -39.08 -37.35 8.85
CA ASP A 399 -40.50 -37.09 9.03
C ASP A 399 -41.01 -36.10 7.98
N SER A 400 -41.96 -36.60 7.20
CA SER A 400 -42.76 -35.89 6.23
C SER A 400 -44.11 -35.58 6.85
N ASP A 401 -44.61 -34.36 6.71
CA ASP A 401 -46.02 -34.06 7.00
C ASP A 401 -46.60 -33.08 5.98
N GLU A 402 -47.93 -33.15 5.83
CA GLU A 402 -48.77 -32.53 4.78
C GLU A 402 -49.08 -31.03 4.97
#